data_AF-A0A8J4PSW1-F1
#
_entry.id   AF-A0A8J4PSW1-F1
#
_cell.length_a   1.000
_cell.length_b   1.000
_cell.length_c   1.000
_cell.angle_alpha   90.00
_cell.angle_beta   90.00
_cell.angle_gamma   90.00
#
_symmetry.space_group_name_H-M   'P 1'
#
loop_
_entity.id
_entity.type
_entity.pdbx_description
1 polymer ?
#
loop_
_entity_poly.entity_id
_entity_poly.type
_entity_poly.pdbx_seq_one_letter_code
_entity_poly.pdbx_strand_id
1 'polypeptide(L)'
;MSALKRGDFLKLYRDILRCHRILQEPMKSMGDQYVKNEWRLHKKVDSKVAKIFYEQWNQYYSYMLIQREQLLDSAMKIMNDTDDGKINQSPILGRELDNDQLKKMNKEQKEQLEKLKVETSTFFNPETGDANVDTLIDINGPTSTTDKKDKSV
;
A
#
# COMPACT_ATOMS: atom_id res chain seq x y z
N MET A 1 -16.52 -25.87 11.92
CA MET A 1 -15.62 -25.12 11.02
C MET A 1 -15.72 -25.72 9.63
N SER A 2 -16.37 -25.04 8.69
CA SER A 2 -16.49 -25.53 7.30
C SER A 2 -15.14 -25.46 6.58
N ALA A 3 -14.87 -26.44 5.70
CA ALA A 3 -13.70 -26.39 4.83
C ALA A 3 -13.79 -25.20 3.86
N LEU A 4 -12.69 -24.45 3.70
CA LEU A 4 -12.59 -23.35 2.75
C LEU A 4 -12.73 -23.87 1.32
N LYS A 5 -13.63 -23.26 0.55
CA LYS A 5 -13.88 -23.59 -0.85
C LYS A 5 -13.24 -22.54 -1.74
N ARG A 6 -12.97 -22.91 -2.99
CA ARG A 6 -12.46 -21.98 -4.01
C ARG A 6 -13.28 -20.69 -4.13
N GLY A 7 -14.60 -20.77 -3.93
CA GLY A 7 -15.50 -19.60 -3.93
C GLY A 7 -15.16 -18.56 -2.85
N ASP A 8 -14.69 -19.00 -1.69
CA ASP A 8 -14.34 -18.12 -0.57
C ASP A 8 -13.11 -17.27 -0.92
N PHE A 9 -12.08 -17.88 -1.51
CA PHE A 9 -10.89 -17.18 -1.99
C PHE A 9 -11.19 -16.17 -3.11
N LEU A 10 -12.11 -16.51 -4.02
CA LEU A 10 -12.52 -15.61 -5.09
C LEU A 10 -13.35 -14.43 -4.56
N LYS A 11 -14.16 -14.68 -3.53
CA LYS A 11 -14.90 -13.61 -2.85
C LYS A 11 -13.93 -12.65 -2.17
N LEU A 12 -13.01 -13.17 -1.35
CA LEU A 12 -12.00 -12.37 -0.65
C LEU A 12 -11.15 -11.54 -1.62
N TYR A 13 -10.67 -12.14 -2.70
CA TYR A 13 -9.91 -11.46 -3.77
C TYR A 13 -10.67 -10.25 -4.33
N ARG A 14 -11.93 -10.43 -4.71
CA ARG A 14 -12.76 -9.36 -5.27
C ARG A 14 -13.03 -8.26 -4.25
N ASP A 15 -13.28 -8.65 -3.00
CA ASP A 15 -13.61 -7.70 -1.95
C ASP A 15 -12.40 -6.82 -1.59
N ILE A 16 -11.18 -7.38 -1.56
CA ILE A 16 -9.92 -6.62 -1.42
C ILE A 16 -9.76 -5.61 -2.57
N LEU A 17 -9.87 -6.05 -3.82
CA LEU A 17 -9.75 -5.14 -4.98
C LEU A 17 -10.82 -4.04 -5.01
N ARG A 18 -12.00 -4.29 -4.42
CA ARG A 18 -13.03 -3.26 -4.24
C ARG A 18 -12.62 -2.24 -3.19
N CYS A 19 -12.02 -2.67 -2.08
CA CYS A 19 -11.49 -1.77 -1.07
C CYS A 19 -10.38 -0.87 -1.64
N HIS A 20 -9.53 -1.37 -2.54
CA HIS A 20 -8.48 -0.56 -3.16
C HIS A 20 -8.98 0.63 -4.00
N ARG A 21 -10.26 0.65 -4.40
CA ARG A 21 -10.82 1.71 -5.25
C ARG A 21 -10.82 3.10 -4.60
N ILE A 22 -10.73 3.16 -3.28
CA ILE A 22 -10.66 4.42 -2.53
C ILE A 22 -9.22 4.95 -2.40
N LEU A 23 -8.23 4.11 -2.71
CA LEU A 23 -6.82 4.47 -2.61
C LEU A 23 -6.44 5.35 -3.80
N GLN A 24 -5.49 6.26 -3.57
CA GLN A 24 -4.87 7.05 -4.63
C GLN A 24 -4.17 6.15 -5.68
N GLU A 25 -4.10 6.61 -6.93
CA GLU A 25 -3.74 5.77 -8.08
C GLU A 25 -2.39 5.02 -7.94
N PRO A 26 -1.30 5.63 -7.42
CA PRO A 26 -0.04 4.90 -7.25
C PRO A 26 -0.16 3.75 -6.25
N MET A 27 -0.83 3.99 -5.11
CA MET A 27 -1.04 2.97 -4.07
C MET A 27 -1.98 1.87 -4.54
N LYS A 28 -3.07 2.24 -5.24
CA LYS A 28 -4.02 1.30 -5.82
C LYS A 28 -3.34 0.39 -6.85
N SER A 29 -2.59 0.97 -7.79
CA SER A 29 -1.90 0.21 -8.84
C SER A 29 -0.91 -0.80 -8.24
N MET A 30 -0.07 -0.34 -7.31
CA MET A 30 0.90 -1.18 -6.61
C MET A 30 0.20 -2.32 -5.84
N GLY A 31 -0.84 -2.00 -5.06
CA GLY A 31 -1.60 -2.98 -4.29
C GLY A 31 -2.32 -4.00 -5.17
N ASP A 32 -2.97 -3.55 -6.26
CA ASP A 32 -3.67 -4.42 -7.20
C ASP A 32 -2.74 -5.41 -7.89
N GLN A 33 -1.55 -4.95 -8.30
CA GLN A 33 -0.53 -5.81 -8.91
C GLN A 33 -0.04 -6.86 -7.91
N TYR A 34 0.23 -6.45 -6.67
CA TYR A 34 0.67 -7.36 -5.61
C TYR A 34 -0.37 -8.46 -5.33
N VAL A 35 -1.63 -8.08 -5.09
CA VAL A 35 -2.74 -9.02 -4.82
C VAL A 35 -2.90 -10.01 -5.98
N LYS A 36 -2.85 -9.54 -7.23
CA LYS A 36 -2.95 -10.42 -8.43
C LYS A 36 -1.82 -11.45 -8.47
N ASN A 37 -0.60 -11.01 -8.20
CA ASN A 37 0.58 -11.89 -8.21
C ASN A 37 0.48 -12.95 -7.12
N GLU A 38 0.12 -12.56 -5.90
CA GLU A 38 -0.01 -13.46 -4.76
C GLU A 38 -1.08 -14.53 -4.99
N TRP A 39 -2.25 -14.17 -5.53
CA TRP A 39 -3.30 -15.15 -5.88
C TRP A 39 -2.87 -16.12 -6.98
N ARG A 40 -2.03 -15.66 -7.91
CA ARG A 40 -1.49 -16.51 -8.99
C ARG A 40 -0.49 -17.53 -8.43
N LEU A 41 0.43 -17.07 -7.57
CA LEU A 41 1.44 -17.92 -6.92
C LEU A 41 0.79 -18.96 -6.00
N HIS A 42 -0.26 -18.58 -5.28
CA HIS A 42 -0.91 -19.44 -4.30
C HIS A 42 -2.06 -20.31 -4.86
N LYS A 43 -2.18 -20.42 -6.20
CA LYS A 43 -3.30 -21.14 -6.85
C LYS A 43 -3.28 -22.67 -6.63
N LYS A 44 -2.10 -23.27 -6.39
CA LYS A 44 -1.90 -24.73 -6.30
C LYS A 44 -1.23 -25.18 -4.99
N VAL A 45 -1.36 -24.40 -3.93
CA VAL A 45 -0.74 -24.72 -2.63
C VAL A 45 -1.52 -25.80 -1.87
N ASP A 46 -0.84 -26.45 -0.92
CA ASP A 46 -1.48 -27.43 -0.04
C ASP A 46 -2.58 -26.80 0.84
N SER A 47 -3.53 -27.62 1.28
CA SER A 47 -4.69 -27.20 2.08
C SER A 47 -4.31 -26.45 3.35
N LYS A 48 -3.22 -26.85 4.03
CA LYS A 48 -2.74 -26.15 5.24
C LYS A 48 -2.27 -24.72 4.91
N VAL A 49 -1.48 -24.59 3.85
CA VAL A 49 -0.96 -23.29 3.38
C VAL A 49 -2.10 -22.42 2.86
N ALA A 50 -3.06 -23.00 2.13
CA ALA A 50 -4.24 -22.30 1.65
C ALA A 50 -5.08 -21.71 2.80
N LYS A 51 -5.20 -22.43 3.92
CA LYS A 51 -5.89 -21.93 5.11
C LYS A 51 -5.17 -20.74 5.73
N ILE A 52 -3.85 -20.84 5.94
CA ILE A 52 -3.05 -19.74 6.48
C ILE A 52 -3.11 -18.53 5.55
N PHE A 53 -2.97 -18.74 4.25
CA PHE A 53 -3.12 -17.71 3.23
C PHE A 53 -4.48 -17.01 3.38
N TYR A 54 -5.57 -17.75 3.42
CA TYR A 54 -6.90 -17.17 3.59
C TYR A 54 -7.02 -16.32 4.87
N GLU A 55 -6.56 -16.84 6.01
CA GLU A 55 -6.62 -16.15 7.30
C GLU A 55 -5.86 -14.81 7.28
N GLN A 56 -4.63 -14.82 6.76
CA GLN A 56 -3.81 -13.61 6.64
C GLN A 56 -4.45 -12.57 5.73
N TRP A 57 -4.95 -12.99 4.56
CA TRP A 57 -5.61 -12.08 3.63
C TRP A 57 -6.95 -11.57 4.13
N ASN A 58 -7.68 -12.36 4.94
CA ASN A 58 -8.90 -11.92 5.58
C ASN A 58 -8.62 -10.89 6.69
N GLN A 59 -7.51 -11.04 7.41
CA GLN A 59 -7.04 -10.06 8.39
C GLN A 59 -6.64 -8.74 7.70
N TYR A 60 -5.89 -8.83 6.59
CA TYR A 60 -5.58 -7.67 5.74
C TYR A 60 -6.83 -6.96 5.21
N TYR A 61 -7.80 -7.74 4.70
CA TYR A 61 -9.07 -7.19 4.23
C TYR A 61 -9.83 -6.45 5.35
N SER A 62 -9.83 -7.02 6.56
CA SER A 62 -10.46 -6.39 7.73
C SER A 62 -9.79 -5.06 8.09
N TYR A 63 -8.45 -5.00 8.04
CA TYR A 63 -7.70 -3.76 8.22
C TYR A 63 -8.06 -2.71 7.16
N MET A 64 -8.13 -3.10 5.88
CA MET A 64 -8.52 -2.21 4.79
C MET A 64 -9.95 -1.68 4.92
N LEU A 65 -10.88 -2.47 5.46
CA LEU A 65 -12.24 -2.02 5.74
C LEU A 65 -12.27 -0.95 6.82
N ILE A 66 -11.52 -1.13 7.90
CA ILE A 66 -11.42 -0.14 8.99
C ILE A 66 -10.81 1.16 8.45
N GLN A 67 -9.73 1.06 7.67
CA GLN A 67 -9.10 2.24 7.07
C GLN A 67 -10.07 2.98 6.15
N ARG A 68 -10.84 2.25 5.34
CA ARG A 68 -11.89 2.84 4.49
C ARG A 68 -12.95 3.57 5.30
N GLU A 69 -13.43 2.96 6.37
CA GLU A 69 -14.46 3.54 7.24
C GLU A 69 -13.96 4.84 7.87
N GLN A 70 -12.74 4.85 8.40
CA GLN A 70 -12.09 6.06 8.92
C GLN A 70 -12.00 7.18 7.87
N LEU A 71 -11.66 6.83 6.63
CA LEU A 71 -11.61 7.80 5.53
C LEU A 71 -13.01 8.36 5.24
N LEU A 72 -14.04 7.52 5.18
CA LEU A 72 -15.42 7.96 4.97
C LEU A 72 -15.96 8.82 6.12
N ASP A 73 -15.66 8.46 7.37
CA ASP A 73 -16.05 9.24 8.54
C ASP A 73 -15.38 10.61 8.55
N SER A 74 -14.08 10.65 8.21
CA SER A 74 -13.36 11.92 8.07
C SER A 74 -13.94 12.80 6.95
N ALA A 75 -14.33 12.19 5.82
CA ALA A 75 -15.00 12.86 4.72
C ALA A 75 -16.35 13.47 5.14
N MET A 76 -17.14 12.68 5.88
CA MET A 76 -18.48 13.08 6.31
C MET A 76 -18.42 14.17 7.37
N LYS A 77 -17.46 14.12 8.29
CA LYS A 77 -17.23 15.18 9.28
C LYS A 77 -16.89 16.51 8.60
N ILE A 78 -16.04 16.50 7.58
CA ILE A 78 -15.69 17.72 6.82
C ILE A 78 -16.93 18.31 6.14
N MET A 79 -17.78 17.49 5.52
CA MET A 79 -19.03 17.98 4.90
C MET A 79 -19.98 18.65 5.89
N ASN A 80 -20.05 18.17 7.14
CA ASN A 80 -20.94 18.72 8.17
C ASN A 80 -20.40 19.99 8.87
N ASP A 81 -19.08 20.18 8.90
CA ASP A 81 -18.43 21.41 9.43
C ASP A 81 -18.44 22.58 8.42
N THR A 82 -18.96 22.37 7.20
CA THR A 82 -18.95 23.37 6.13
C THR A 82 -20.27 24.17 6.09
N ASP A 83 -20.46 25.10 7.02
CA ASP A 83 -21.54 26.10 6.97
C ASP A 83 -21.25 27.22 5.93
N ASP A 84 -19.97 27.39 5.53
CA ASP A 84 -19.53 28.47 4.63
C ASP A 84 -18.84 27.94 3.36
N GLY A 85 -19.54 27.17 2.51
CA GLY A 85 -19.32 27.06 1.04
C GLY A 85 -17.91 26.85 0.44
N LYS A 86 -16.85 26.62 1.21
CA LYS A 86 -15.46 26.51 0.75
C LYS A 86 -14.93 25.10 0.98
N ILE A 87 -15.27 24.20 0.08
CA ILE A 87 -14.74 22.82 0.07
C ILE A 87 -13.32 22.86 -0.50
N ASN A 88 -12.30 22.94 0.37
CA ASN A 88 -10.89 22.80 -0.03
C ASN A 88 -10.25 21.49 0.47
N GLN A 89 -11.00 20.59 1.10
CA GLN A 89 -10.42 19.39 1.73
C GLN A 89 -11.17 18.14 1.31
N SER A 90 -10.77 17.57 0.16
CA SER A 90 -11.17 16.21 -0.19
C SER A 90 -10.48 15.23 0.79
N PRO A 91 -11.12 14.12 1.20
CA PRO A 91 -10.63 13.19 2.22
C PRO A 91 -9.54 12.24 1.70
N ILE A 92 -8.92 12.60 0.57
CA ILE A 92 -8.01 11.75 -0.16
C ILE A 92 -6.71 11.64 0.65
N LEU A 93 -6.46 10.44 1.17
CA LEU A 93 -5.18 10.06 1.74
C LEU A 93 -4.10 10.24 0.66
N GLY A 94 -3.05 11.02 0.96
CA GLY A 94 -2.00 11.38 0.01
C GLY A 94 -2.16 12.75 -0.67
N ARG A 95 -3.11 13.59 -0.22
CA ARG A 95 -3.12 15.01 -0.62
C ARG A 95 -1.85 15.73 -0.16
N GLU A 96 -1.44 16.75 -0.92
CA GLU A 96 -0.36 17.63 -0.53
C GLU A 96 -0.65 18.30 0.82
N LEU A 97 0.41 18.47 1.61
CA LEU A 97 0.32 19.15 2.90
C LEU A 97 0.14 20.65 2.65
N ASP A 98 -0.98 21.20 3.11
CA ASP A 98 -1.23 22.63 3.01
C ASP A 98 -0.35 23.43 3.99
N ASN A 99 -0.04 24.68 3.64
CA ASN A 99 0.81 25.57 4.41
C ASN A 99 0.34 25.74 5.86
N ASP A 100 -0.98 25.75 6.08
CA ASP A 100 -1.53 25.90 7.43
C ASP A 100 -1.46 24.60 8.26
N GLN A 101 -1.44 23.43 7.61
CA GLN A 101 -1.17 22.17 8.28
C GLN A 101 0.31 22.08 8.68
N LEU A 102 1.20 22.50 7.78
CA LEU A 102 2.64 22.54 8.05
C LEU A 102 2.96 23.45 9.24
N LYS A 103 2.28 24.60 9.39
CA LYS A 103 2.45 25.48 10.55
C LYS A 103 2.09 24.81 11.89
N LYS A 104 1.05 23.96 11.90
CA LYS A 104 0.58 23.24 13.10
C LYS A 104 1.50 22.11 13.55
N MET A 105 2.41 21.64 12.68
CA MET A 105 3.38 20.60 13.03
C MET A 105 4.45 21.16 13.98
N ASN A 106 4.83 20.34 14.97
CA ASN A 106 5.92 20.68 15.88
C ASN A 106 7.28 20.64 15.13
N LYS A 107 8.35 21.07 15.81
CA LYS A 107 9.68 21.15 15.19
C LYS A 107 10.19 19.78 14.73
N GLU A 108 10.03 18.76 15.56
CA GLU A 108 10.50 17.39 15.29
C GLU A 108 9.77 16.75 14.11
N GLN A 109 8.45 16.94 14.01
CA GLN A 109 7.63 16.47 12.90
C GLN A 109 8.04 17.11 11.57
N LYS A 110 8.43 18.39 11.58
CA LYS A 110 8.95 19.08 10.40
C LYS A 110 10.32 18.55 10.00
N GLU A 111 11.20 18.30 10.96
CA GLU A 111 12.53 17.72 10.71
C GLU A 111 12.43 16.31 10.12
N GLN A 112 11.52 15.47 10.65
CA GLN A 112 11.25 14.13 10.11
C GLN A 112 10.67 14.20 8.69
N LEU A 113 9.77 15.14 8.42
CA LEU A 113 9.18 15.33 7.11
C LEU A 113 10.23 15.75 6.07
N GLU A 114 11.11 16.69 6.41
CA GLU A 114 12.23 17.09 5.55
C GLU A 114 13.19 15.92 5.27
N LYS A 115 13.54 15.15 6.31
CA LYS A 115 14.38 13.94 6.13
C LYS A 115 13.74 12.96 5.16
N LEU A 116 12.45 12.69 5.34
CA LEU A 116 11.69 11.79 4.48
C LEU A 116 11.63 12.30 3.03
N LYS A 117 11.44 13.61 2.84
CA LYS A 117 11.43 14.24 1.51
C LYS A 117 12.76 14.05 0.80
N VAL A 118 13.88 14.25 1.49
CA VAL A 118 15.22 14.04 0.92
C VAL A 118 15.45 12.58 0.54
N GLU A 119 15.09 11.65 1.42
CA GLU A 119 15.23 10.20 1.17
C GLU A 119 14.41 9.78 -0.05
N THR A 120 13.15 10.24 -0.13
CA THR A 120 12.23 9.86 -1.21
C THR A 120 12.55 10.54 -2.54
N SER A 121 13.18 11.72 -2.55
CA SER A 121 13.62 12.42 -3.77
C SER A 121 14.61 11.59 -4.61
N THR A 122 15.35 10.67 -3.98
CA THR A 122 16.23 9.75 -4.70
C THR A 122 15.46 8.67 -5.48
N PHE A 123 14.23 8.38 -5.08
CA PHE A 123 13.39 7.32 -5.64
C PHE A 123 12.23 7.85 -6.48
N PHE A 124 11.77 9.07 -6.22
CA PHE A 124 10.62 9.69 -6.88
C PHE A 124 10.97 11.09 -7.34
N ASN A 125 10.65 11.41 -8.60
CA ASN A 125 10.76 12.77 -9.10
C ASN A 125 9.54 13.58 -8.63
N PRO A 126 9.72 14.61 -7.79
CA PRO A 126 8.60 15.35 -7.20
C PRO A 126 7.77 16.17 -8.21
N GLU A 127 8.32 16.47 -9.40
CA GLU A 127 7.63 17.25 -10.44
C GLU A 127 6.69 16.41 -11.32
N THR A 128 7.04 15.14 -11.58
CA THR A 128 6.25 14.26 -12.45
C THR A 128 5.49 13.17 -11.70
N GLY A 129 5.82 12.93 -10.42
CA GLY A 129 5.23 11.86 -9.61
C GLY A 129 5.68 10.45 -10.03
N ASP A 130 6.62 10.36 -10.96
CA ASP A 130 7.15 9.10 -11.46
C ASP A 130 8.29 8.59 -10.57
N ALA A 131 8.39 7.27 -10.45
CA ALA A 131 9.56 6.63 -9.87
C ALA A 131 10.77 6.87 -10.76
N ASN A 132 11.90 7.22 -10.15
CA ASN A 132 13.16 7.40 -10.87
C ASN A 132 13.64 6.03 -11.35
N VAL A 133 13.54 5.78 -12.66
CA VAL A 133 13.78 4.47 -13.29
C VAL A 133 15.23 3.99 -13.16
N ASP A 134 16.16 4.90 -12.89
CA ASP A 134 17.59 4.61 -12.76
C ASP A 134 17.99 3.97 -11.42
N THR A 135 17.10 3.93 -10.42
CA THR A 135 17.35 3.34 -9.09
C THR A 135 16.58 2.03 -8.83
N LEU A 136 16.04 1.39 -9.87
CA LEU A 136 15.49 0.02 -9.77
C LEU A 136 16.58 -0.97 -9.32
N ILE A 137 16.69 -1.17 -8.01
CA ILE A 137 17.39 -2.31 -7.41
C ILE A 137 16.66 -3.56 -7.91
N ASP A 138 17.40 -4.42 -8.61
CA ASP A 138 16.98 -5.74 -9.03
C ASP A 138 16.42 -6.49 -7.81
N ILE A 139 15.09 -6.65 -7.76
CA ILE A 139 14.35 -7.32 -6.69
C ILE A 139 14.55 -8.85 -6.70
N ASN A 140 15.45 -9.37 -7.54
CA ASN A 140 15.99 -10.71 -7.39
C ASN A 140 17.24 -10.66 -6.48
N GLY A 141 17.01 -10.81 -5.18
CA GLY A 141 18.09 -10.86 -4.20
C GLY A 141 19.16 -11.92 -4.55
N PRO A 142 20.42 -11.71 -4.13
CA PRO A 142 21.47 -12.70 -4.36
C PRO A 142 21.21 -13.91 -3.46
N THR A 143 20.90 -15.06 -4.06
CA THR A 143 20.98 -16.35 -3.40
C THR A 143 22.43 -16.61 -3.01
N SER A 144 22.74 -16.56 -1.72
CA SER A 144 24.05 -16.93 -1.18
C SER A 144 24.07 -18.43 -0.87
N THR A 145 24.88 -19.24 -1.56
CA THR A 145 25.63 -20.39 -0.97
C THR A 145 26.68 -20.99 -1.93
N THR A 146 27.95 -20.69 -1.63
CA THR A 146 29.11 -21.61 -1.47
C THR A 146 29.60 -22.58 -2.57
N ASP A 147 30.91 -22.45 -2.84
CA ASP A 147 31.96 -23.48 -2.94
C ASP A 147 32.18 -24.28 -4.26
N LYS A 148 33.28 -23.98 -4.98
CA LYS A 148 34.61 -24.67 -4.91
C LYS A 148 35.45 -24.51 -6.18
N LYS A 149 36.74 -24.23 -5.96
CA LYS A 149 37.97 -24.65 -6.68
C LYS A 149 38.01 -24.70 -8.22
N ASP A 150 38.95 -23.97 -8.81
CA ASP A 150 40.22 -24.49 -9.39
C ASP A 150 41.06 -23.30 -9.89
N LYS A 151 42.25 -23.01 -9.35
CA LYS A 151 43.60 -23.52 -9.71
C LYS A 151 44.00 -23.36 -11.19
N SER A 152 45.19 -22.77 -11.37
CA SER A 152 46.07 -22.71 -12.56
C SER A 152 45.79 -21.50 -13.47
N VAL A 153 46.75 -20.66 -13.87
CA VAL A 153 48.23 -20.71 -13.96
C VAL A 153 48.77 -19.31 -13.63
#